data_AF-A0A914YY00-F1
#
_entry.id   AF-A0A914YY00-F1
#
_cell.length_a   1.000
_cell.length_b   1.000
_cell.length_c   1.000
_cell.angle_alpha   90.00
_cell.angle_beta   90.00
_cell.angle_gamma   90.00
#
_symmetry.space_group_name_H-M   'P 1'
#
loop_
_entity.id
_entity.type
_entity.pdbx_description
1 polymer ?
#
loop_
_entity_poly.entity_id
_entity_poly.type
_entity_poly.pdbx_seq_one_letter_code
_entity_poly.pdbx_strand_id
1 'polypeptide(L)'
;MAKTKVYGKWYLPAGHCEAGETIEDATKREVLEETGFQCEVDNLISLEVRGSGWYRFAFFCTISGGTLKTTPDKESLGAGWHSIQAVKSKSIEIRNSDFIKIMEEGVKYFKWKTSLGPSINDFPPVLTKHENEKGLFVEFVIVKLGNTSTEVLVHQSIQNETDILTRDDAFPTVEFGFEYFFPVMVSKCYKHILEDGSTALDPPSAISHLTCLPSPIESFQHGLRTRIICYQQKNLFKIPN
;
A
#
# COMPACT_ATOMS: atom_id res chain seq x y z
N MET A 1 -22.72 -21.68 -8.74
CA MET A 1 -22.72 -22.00 -10.20
C MET A 1 -21.94 -20.92 -10.93
N ALA A 2 -20.71 -21.21 -11.36
CA ALA A 2 -19.92 -20.28 -12.15
C ALA A 2 -20.62 -20.03 -13.50
N LYS A 3 -20.93 -18.76 -13.81
CA LYS A 3 -21.53 -18.36 -15.09
C LYS A 3 -20.63 -18.83 -16.24
N THR A 4 -21.24 -19.50 -17.22
CA THR A 4 -20.68 -20.30 -18.33
C THR A 4 -19.61 -19.64 -19.23
N LYS A 5 -19.23 -18.38 -19.00
CA LYS A 5 -18.30 -17.60 -19.83
C LYS A 5 -16.86 -17.53 -19.30
N VAL A 6 -16.58 -18.17 -18.15
CA VAL A 6 -15.32 -18.02 -17.40
C VAL A 6 -14.61 -19.35 -17.14
N TYR A 7 -15.23 -20.49 -17.48
CA TYR A 7 -14.67 -21.81 -17.22
C TYR A 7 -13.32 -22.01 -17.93
N GLY A 8 -12.30 -22.48 -17.21
CA GLY A 8 -10.97 -22.79 -17.75
C GLY A 8 -9.99 -21.61 -17.87
N LYS A 9 -10.35 -20.40 -17.43
CA LYS A 9 -9.45 -19.24 -17.45
C LYS A 9 -8.78 -19.01 -16.09
N TRP A 10 -7.54 -18.55 -16.11
CA TRP A 10 -6.76 -18.24 -14.92
C TRP A 10 -7.13 -16.89 -14.30
N TYR A 11 -7.18 -16.82 -12.98
CA TYR A 11 -7.30 -15.58 -12.22
C TYR A 11 -6.49 -15.65 -10.92
N LEU A 12 -6.30 -14.50 -10.27
CA LEU A 12 -5.73 -14.45 -8.92
C LEU A 12 -6.78 -14.94 -7.91
N PRO A 13 -6.37 -15.49 -6.75
CA PRO A 13 -7.33 -15.86 -5.72
C PRO A 13 -8.14 -14.65 -5.27
N ALA A 14 -9.47 -14.75 -5.28
CA ALA A 14 -10.35 -13.61 -5.00
C ALA A 14 -11.81 -13.99 -4.75
N GLY A 15 -12.40 -13.38 -3.72
CA GLY A 15 -13.84 -13.45 -3.50
C GLY A 15 -14.38 -12.28 -2.67
N HIS A 16 -15.58 -12.47 -2.13
CA HIS A 16 -16.26 -11.45 -1.35
C HIS A 16 -15.89 -11.57 0.13
N CYS A 17 -15.83 -10.43 0.81
CA CYS A 17 -15.80 -10.42 2.26
C CYS A 17 -17.18 -10.83 2.79
N GLU A 18 -17.22 -11.83 3.65
CA GLU A 18 -18.42 -12.32 4.33
C GLU A 18 -18.73 -11.48 5.59
N ALA A 19 -19.94 -11.66 6.13
CA ALA A 19 -20.33 -10.94 7.34
C ALA A 19 -19.58 -11.50 8.56
N GLY A 20 -18.87 -10.63 9.28
CA GLY A 20 -18.17 -10.97 10.52
C GLY A 20 -16.70 -11.33 10.37
N GLU A 21 -16.14 -11.30 9.15
CA GLU A 21 -14.69 -11.44 8.91
C GLU A 21 -14.04 -10.09 8.56
N THR A 22 -12.73 -9.97 8.78
CA THR A 22 -11.96 -8.84 8.28
C THR A 22 -11.62 -9.04 6.80
N ILE A 23 -11.23 -7.98 6.08
CA ILE A 23 -10.79 -8.09 4.68
C ILE A 23 -9.55 -8.99 4.56
N GLU A 24 -8.69 -8.99 5.57
CA GLU A 24 -7.50 -9.83 5.63
C GLU A 24 -7.86 -11.29 5.88
N ASP A 25 -8.82 -11.57 6.77
CA ASP A 25 -9.35 -12.91 7.00
C ASP A 25 -10.01 -13.47 5.73
N ALA A 26 -10.81 -12.64 5.05
CA ALA A 26 -11.40 -12.98 3.75
C ALA A 26 -10.30 -13.34 2.74
N THR A 27 -9.23 -12.55 2.68
CA THR A 27 -8.08 -12.83 1.79
C THR A 27 -7.45 -14.18 2.10
N LYS A 28 -7.20 -14.48 3.37
CA LYS A 28 -6.61 -15.76 3.81
C LYS A 28 -7.52 -16.95 3.49
N ARG A 29 -8.84 -16.80 3.72
CA ARG A 29 -9.86 -17.81 3.41
C ARG A 29 -9.90 -18.12 1.92
N GLU A 30 -10.04 -17.10 1.07
CA GLU A 30 -10.12 -17.25 -0.39
C GLU A 30 -8.84 -17.91 -0.96
N VAL A 31 -7.66 -17.50 -0.48
CA VAL A 31 -6.40 -18.14 -0.89
C VAL A 31 -6.39 -19.63 -0.53
N LEU A 32 -6.83 -19.99 0.67
CA LEU A 32 -6.88 -21.39 1.11
C LEU A 32 -7.89 -22.21 0.29
N GLU A 33 -9.09 -21.68 0.10
CA GLU A 33 -10.18 -22.35 -0.62
C GLU A 33 -9.84 -22.56 -2.10
N GLU A 34 -9.29 -21.55 -2.77
CA GLU A 34 -9.03 -21.62 -4.21
C GLU A 34 -7.69 -22.27 -4.57
N THR A 35 -6.70 -22.24 -3.66
CA THR A 35 -5.33 -22.71 -3.96
C THR A 35 -4.77 -23.81 -3.07
N GLY A 36 -5.37 -24.06 -1.91
CA GLY A 36 -4.86 -24.99 -0.91
C GLY A 36 -3.68 -24.47 -0.07
N PHE A 37 -3.23 -23.23 -0.30
CA PHE A 37 -2.17 -22.61 0.51
C PHE A 37 -2.73 -21.79 1.67
N GLN A 38 -1.98 -21.79 2.77
CA GLN A 38 -2.13 -20.82 3.84
C GLN A 38 -1.19 -19.64 3.56
N CYS A 39 -1.61 -18.43 3.91
CA CYS A 39 -0.79 -17.24 3.71
C CYS A 39 -0.90 -16.24 4.86
N GLU A 40 0.15 -15.44 5.01
CA GLU A 40 0.11 -14.19 5.75
C GLU A 40 -0.07 -13.02 4.77
N VAL A 41 -0.91 -12.07 5.17
CA VAL A 41 -1.14 -10.84 4.41
C VAL A 41 0.03 -9.90 4.70
N ASP A 42 0.81 -9.57 3.67
CA ASP A 42 1.95 -8.66 3.85
C ASP A 42 1.49 -7.20 3.77
N ASN A 43 0.83 -6.83 2.67
CA ASN A 43 0.56 -5.44 2.34
C ASN A 43 -0.56 -5.27 1.30
N LEU A 44 -1.35 -4.21 1.43
CA LEU A 44 -2.28 -3.77 0.37
C LEU A 44 -1.46 -3.19 -0.80
N ILE A 45 -1.60 -3.79 -1.99
CA ILE A 45 -0.90 -3.36 -3.21
C ILE A 45 -1.80 -2.66 -4.22
N SER A 46 -3.12 -2.79 -4.07
CA SER A 46 -4.08 -2.06 -4.90
C SER A 46 -5.42 -1.90 -4.19
N LEU A 47 -6.01 -0.71 -4.29
CA LEU A 47 -7.42 -0.47 -3.99
C LEU A 47 -8.08 0.08 -5.25
N GLU A 48 -9.18 -0.53 -5.65
CA GLU A 48 -10.02 -0.03 -6.73
C GLU A 48 -11.43 0.20 -6.23
N VAL A 49 -12.01 1.34 -6.60
CA VAL A 49 -13.41 1.65 -6.35
C VAL A 49 -14.12 1.78 -7.69
N ARG A 50 -15.29 1.14 -7.83
CA ARG A 50 -16.11 1.25 -9.04
C ARG A 50 -17.50 1.75 -8.67
N GLY A 51 -17.83 2.94 -9.15
CA GLY A 51 -19.12 3.58 -8.87
C GLY A 51 -19.29 3.87 -7.38
N SER A 52 -20.53 3.82 -6.89
CA SER A 52 -20.89 4.28 -5.55
C SER A 52 -20.90 3.19 -4.46
N GLY A 53 -20.31 2.02 -4.68
CA GLY A 53 -20.37 0.95 -3.67
C GLY A 53 -19.64 -0.36 -3.95
N TRP A 54 -18.74 -0.40 -4.94
CA TRP A 54 -17.92 -1.59 -5.18
C TRP A 54 -16.46 -1.27 -4.90
N TYR A 55 -15.85 -2.07 -4.01
CA TYR A 55 -14.47 -1.92 -3.58
C TYR A 55 -13.73 -3.23 -3.81
N ARG A 56 -12.49 -3.15 -4.33
CA ARG A 56 -11.58 -4.29 -4.43
C ARG A 56 -10.25 -3.95 -3.80
N PHE A 57 -9.90 -4.74 -2.80
CA PHE A 57 -8.63 -4.71 -2.11
C PHE A 57 -7.79 -5.87 -2.65
N ALA A 58 -6.58 -5.59 -3.14
CA ALA A 58 -5.65 -6.61 -3.57
C ALA A 58 -4.41 -6.56 -2.67
N PHE A 59 -4.08 -7.70 -2.07
CA PHE A 59 -2.96 -7.82 -1.15
C PHE A 59 -1.83 -8.63 -1.77
N PHE A 60 -0.60 -8.25 -1.43
CA PHE A 60 0.55 -9.14 -1.54
C PHE A 60 0.57 -10.03 -0.30
N CYS A 61 0.74 -11.34 -0.51
CA CYS A 61 0.72 -12.32 0.56
C CYS A 61 1.97 -13.20 0.48
N THR A 62 2.47 -13.62 1.63
CA THR A 62 3.52 -14.63 1.75
C THR A 62 2.90 -15.97 2.11
N ILE A 63 3.20 -17.03 1.35
CA ILE A 63 2.74 -18.38 1.68
C ILE A 63 3.41 -18.83 2.98
N SER A 64 2.59 -19.21 3.95
CA SER A 64 3.01 -19.67 5.28
C SER A 64 2.84 -21.18 5.49
N GLY A 65 2.11 -21.86 4.59
CA GLY A 65 1.91 -23.30 4.67
C GLY A 65 0.92 -23.84 3.63
N GLY A 66 0.46 -25.06 3.83
CA GLY A 66 -0.48 -25.74 2.94
C GLY A 66 0.18 -26.42 1.74
N THR A 67 -0.65 -26.90 0.81
CA THR A 67 -0.20 -27.65 -0.38
C THR A 67 -1.03 -27.26 -1.59
N LEU A 68 -0.38 -27.19 -2.75
CA LEU A 68 -1.03 -26.82 -4.00
C LEU A 68 -2.25 -27.70 -4.29
N LYS A 69 -3.40 -27.06 -4.48
CA LYS A 69 -4.65 -27.71 -4.87
C LYS A 69 -4.59 -28.17 -6.32
N THR A 70 -4.71 -29.48 -6.52
CA THR A 70 -4.70 -30.14 -7.83
C THR A 70 -6.04 -30.80 -8.18
N THR A 71 -6.96 -30.90 -7.23
CA THR A 71 -8.26 -31.53 -7.43
C THR A 71 -9.36 -30.45 -7.56
N PRO A 72 -10.15 -30.45 -8.65
CA PRO A 72 -11.25 -29.51 -8.84
C PRO A 72 -12.36 -29.66 -7.79
N ASP A 73 -12.97 -28.55 -7.40
CA ASP A 73 -14.20 -28.52 -6.60
C ASP A 73 -15.09 -27.31 -6.95
N LYS A 74 -15.99 -26.91 -6.04
CA LYS A 74 -16.91 -25.78 -6.23
C LYS A 74 -16.21 -24.41 -6.28
N GLU A 75 -15.03 -24.29 -5.68
CA GLU A 75 -14.30 -23.03 -5.55
C GLU A 75 -13.39 -22.81 -6.76
N SER A 76 -12.60 -23.83 -7.14
CA SER A 76 -11.67 -23.72 -8.25
C SER A 76 -11.43 -25.05 -8.96
N LEU A 77 -10.97 -24.97 -10.23
CA LEU A 77 -10.52 -26.14 -10.98
C LEU A 77 -9.14 -26.64 -10.55
N GLY A 78 -8.44 -25.87 -9.71
CA GLY A 78 -7.06 -26.09 -9.30
C GLY A 78 -6.27 -24.79 -9.29
N ALA A 79 -5.04 -24.86 -8.78
CA ALA A 79 -4.11 -23.75 -8.75
C ALA A 79 -2.79 -24.10 -9.45
N GLY A 80 -2.05 -23.07 -9.88
CA GLY A 80 -0.81 -23.26 -10.64
C GLY A 80 0.10 -22.04 -10.56
N TRP A 81 1.40 -22.31 -10.56
CA TRP A 81 2.43 -21.28 -10.66
C TRP A 81 2.71 -20.96 -12.13
N HIS A 82 2.55 -19.69 -12.49
CA HIS A 82 2.87 -19.19 -13.81
C HIS A 82 3.92 -18.10 -13.73
N SER A 83 4.85 -18.10 -14.70
CA SER A 83 5.82 -17.02 -14.80
C SER A 83 5.12 -15.73 -15.24
N ILE A 84 5.61 -14.59 -14.73
CA ILE A 84 5.15 -13.26 -15.18
C ILE A 84 5.27 -13.12 -16.70
N GLN A 85 6.30 -13.72 -17.29
CA GLN A 85 6.50 -13.71 -18.74
C GLN A 85 5.39 -14.45 -19.46
N ALA A 86 4.95 -15.62 -18.98
CA ALA A 86 3.87 -16.39 -19.60
C ALA A 86 2.54 -15.62 -19.60
N VAL A 87 2.26 -14.86 -18.53
CA VAL A 87 1.10 -13.96 -18.48
C VAL A 87 1.23 -12.85 -19.52
N LYS A 88 2.38 -12.17 -19.56
CA LYS A 88 2.64 -11.04 -20.47
C LYS A 88 2.65 -11.44 -21.96
N SER A 89 3.17 -12.63 -22.27
CA SER A 89 3.18 -13.19 -23.63
C SER A 89 1.85 -13.81 -24.03
N LYS A 90 0.83 -13.80 -23.16
CA LYS A 90 -0.48 -14.44 -23.37
C LYS A 90 -0.37 -15.95 -23.64
N SER A 91 0.64 -16.59 -23.07
CA SER A 91 0.81 -18.05 -23.14
C SER A 91 -0.17 -18.79 -22.23
N ILE A 92 -0.87 -18.06 -21.35
CA ILE A 92 -2.01 -18.56 -20.58
C ILE A 92 -3.24 -17.69 -20.84
N GLU A 93 -4.42 -18.30 -20.80
CA GLU A 93 -5.69 -17.59 -20.91
C GLU A 93 -6.13 -17.07 -19.54
N ILE A 94 -6.07 -15.75 -19.36
CA ILE A 94 -6.53 -15.07 -18.14
C ILE A 94 -8.00 -14.64 -18.27
N ARG A 95 -8.71 -14.60 -17.13
CA ARG A 95 -10.12 -14.24 -17.06
C ARG A 95 -10.40 -12.80 -17.49
N ASN A 96 -9.58 -11.86 -17.03
CA ASN A 96 -9.77 -10.43 -17.25
C ASN A 96 -8.42 -9.68 -17.24
N SER A 97 -8.35 -8.52 -17.92
CA SER A 97 -7.13 -7.71 -18.06
C SER A 97 -6.71 -7.00 -16.77
N ASP A 98 -7.62 -6.85 -15.80
CA ASP A 98 -7.29 -6.31 -14.48
C ASP A 98 -6.31 -7.19 -13.69
N PHE A 99 -6.25 -8.50 -13.98
CA PHE A 99 -5.20 -9.41 -13.54
C PHE A 99 -3.81 -8.82 -13.79
N ILE A 100 -3.58 -8.27 -14.99
CA ILE A 100 -2.27 -7.75 -15.39
C ILE A 100 -1.89 -6.55 -14.53
N LYS A 101 -2.84 -5.65 -14.27
CA LYS A 101 -2.61 -4.45 -13.45
C LYS A 101 -2.22 -4.85 -12.03
N ILE A 102 -2.97 -5.76 -11.41
CA ILE A 102 -2.70 -6.23 -10.04
C ILE A 102 -1.34 -6.96 -9.98
N MET A 103 -1.06 -7.81 -10.97
CA MET A 103 0.23 -8.49 -11.10
C MET A 103 1.39 -7.49 -11.23
N GLU A 104 1.24 -6.41 -12.00
CA GLU A 104 2.27 -5.38 -12.13
C GLU A 104 2.53 -4.63 -10.82
N GLU A 105 1.48 -4.31 -10.06
CA GLU A 105 1.64 -3.74 -8.71
C GLU A 105 2.37 -4.72 -7.77
N GLY A 106 2.02 -6.02 -7.82
CA GLY A 106 2.73 -7.04 -7.07
C GLY A 106 4.22 -7.15 -7.44
N VAL A 107 4.56 -7.06 -8.73
CA VAL A 107 5.96 -7.05 -9.20
C VAL A 107 6.70 -5.80 -8.73
N LYS A 108 6.07 -4.63 -8.78
CA LYS A 108 6.66 -3.37 -8.26
C LYS A 108 6.93 -3.49 -6.77
N TYR A 109 5.94 -3.94 -6.00
CA TYR A 109 6.08 -4.16 -4.56
C TYR A 109 7.20 -5.15 -4.25
N PHE A 110 7.23 -6.31 -4.92
CA PHE A 110 8.27 -7.31 -4.70
C PHE A 110 9.67 -6.74 -4.96
N LYS A 111 9.88 -6.04 -6.08
CA LYS A 111 11.18 -5.39 -6.40
C LYS A 111 11.58 -4.40 -5.32
N TRP A 112 10.66 -3.53 -4.93
CA TRP A 112 10.87 -2.55 -3.87
C TRP A 112 11.23 -3.24 -2.54
N LYS A 113 10.46 -4.25 -2.12
CA LYS A 113 10.66 -5.05 -0.91
C LYS A 113 12.05 -5.69 -0.91
N THR A 114 12.47 -6.25 -2.04
CA THR A 114 13.80 -6.86 -2.17
C THR A 114 14.96 -5.85 -2.22
N SER A 115 14.71 -4.61 -2.66
CA SER A 115 15.76 -3.59 -2.83
C SER A 115 16.19 -2.93 -1.51
N LEU A 116 15.35 -2.98 -0.48
CA LEU A 116 15.57 -2.28 0.79
C LEU A 116 16.20 -3.15 1.90
N GLY A 117 16.42 -4.44 1.65
CA GLY A 117 17.03 -5.35 2.64
C GLY A 117 16.10 -5.77 3.80
N PRO A 118 16.62 -6.47 4.82
CA PRO A 118 15.80 -7.13 5.86
C PRO A 118 15.14 -6.20 6.90
N SER A 119 15.37 -4.88 6.87
CA SER A 119 14.90 -3.95 7.91
C SER A 119 13.53 -3.31 7.63
N ILE A 120 12.62 -4.05 6.98
CA ILE A 120 11.54 -3.48 6.14
C ILE A 120 10.15 -3.41 6.76
N ASN A 121 9.91 -4.00 7.93
CA ASN A 121 8.55 -4.12 8.48
C ASN A 121 7.90 -2.79 8.87
N ASP A 122 8.67 -1.70 8.85
CA ASP A 122 8.24 -0.40 9.34
C ASP A 122 7.79 0.55 8.22
N PHE A 123 7.72 0.12 6.95
CA PHE A 123 7.52 1.06 5.83
C PHE A 123 6.77 0.52 4.60
N PRO A 124 5.42 0.44 4.55
CA PRO A 124 4.69 -0.08 3.40
C PRO A 124 4.76 0.86 2.16
N PRO A 125 4.58 0.36 0.93
CA PRO A 125 4.68 1.16 -0.29
C PRO A 125 3.57 2.22 -0.42
N VAL A 126 3.91 3.30 -1.12
CA VAL A 126 2.99 4.36 -1.54
C VAL A 126 1.99 3.84 -2.57
N LEU A 127 0.74 3.60 -2.15
CA LEU A 127 -0.36 3.33 -3.08
C LEU A 127 -0.71 4.60 -3.87
N THR A 128 -0.25 4.68 -5.11
CA THR A 128 -0.58 5.77 -6.02
C THR A 128 -2.00 5.54 -6.56
N LYS A 129 -3.03 6.08 -5.90
CA LYS A 129 -4.41 5.98 -6.37
C LYS A 129 -4.78 7.17 -7.25
N HIS A 130 -5.40 6.94 -8.40
CA HIS A 130 -5.91 8.02 -9.26
C HIS A 130 -7.33 8.45 -8.89
N GLU A 131 -7.69 8.46 -7.59
CA GLU A 131 -9.02 8.88 -7.10
C GLU A 131 -8.94 9.84 -5.90
N ASN A 132 -9.99 10.64 -5.67
CA ASN A 132 -10.08 11.58 -4.57
C ASN A 132 -10.24 10.81 -3.24
N GLU A 133 -9.30 10.98 -2.32
CA GLU A 133 -9.36 10.35 -1.01
C GLU A 133 -10.02 11.33 -0.02
N LYS A 134 -11.23 11.00 0.43
CA LYS A 134 -11.94 11.82 1.43
C LYS A 134 -11.19 11.72 2.76
N GLY A 135 -10.86 12.86 3.38
CA GLY A 135 -10.21 12.89 4.69
C GLY A 135 -8.79 12.33 4.71
N LEU A 136 -7.97 12.61 3.68
CA LEU A 136 -6.55 12.21 3.69
C LEU A 136 -5.75 13.08 4.66
N PHE A 137 -5.11 12.42 5.61
CA PHE A 137 -4.11 12.98 6.52
C PHE A 137 -2.72 12.49 6.10
N VAL A 138 -1.79 13.42 5.88
CA VAL A 138 -0.40 13.08 5.56
C VAL A 138 0.50 13.52 6.71
N GLU A 139 1.20 12.55 7.30
CA GLU A 139 2.28 12.78 8.25
C GLU A 139 3.62 12.80 7.51
N PHE A 140 4.45 13.79 7.80
CA PHE A 140 5.80 13.88 7.23
C PHE A 140 6.85 13.44 8.21
N VAL A 141 7.68 12.48 7.81
CA VAL A 141 8.94 12.16 8.48
C VAL A 141 10.05 12.81 7.67
N ILE A 142 10.52 13.96 8.13
CA ILE A 142 11.62 14.66 7.50
C ILE A 142 12.91 14.22 8.18
N VAL A 143 13.79 13.59 7.41
CA VAL A 143 15.05 13.02 7.89
C VAL A 143 16.21 13.82 7.34
N LYS A 144 17.10 14.24 8.24
CA LYS A 144 18.42 14.78 7.89
C LYS A 144 19.48 13.75 8.27
N LEU A 145 20.16 13.23 7.25
CA LEU A 145 21.24 12.27 7.41
C LEU A 145 22.58 13.01 7.61
N GLY A 146 23.12 12.93 8.83
CA GLY A 146 24.50 13.32 9.15
C GLY A 146 25.47 12.16 8.99
N ASN A 147 26.76 12.43 9.10
CA ASN A 147 27.81 11.40 8.99
C ASN A 147 27.84 10.46 10.21
N THR A 148 27.40 10.93 11.38
CA THR A 148 27.45 10.21 12.66
C THR A 148 26.11 10.15 13.38
N SER A 149 25.10 10.87 12.89
CA SER A 149 23.78 10.97 13.51
C SER A 149 22.69 11.13 12.45
N THR A 150 21.50 10.64 12.76
CA THR A 150 20.28 10.90 11.99
C THR A 150 19.39 11.81 12.81
N GLU A 151 18.98 12.93 12.23
CA GLU A 151 18.05 13.88 12.85
C GLU A 151 16.69 13.72 12.18
N VAL A 152 15.62 13.71 12.97
CA VAL A 152 14.24 13.59 12.48
C VAL A 152 13.42 14.77 13.00
N LEU A 153 12.66 15.43 12.14
CA LEU A 153 11.74 16.48 12.56
C LEU A 153 10.52 15.86 13.23
N VAL A 154 10.25 16.28 14.48
CA VAL A 154 9.12 15.80 15.29
C VAL A 154 8.29 16.97 15.82
N HIS A 155 7.06 16.69 16.22
CA HIS A 155 6.22 17.66 16.91
C HIS A 155 6.83 18.05 18.27
N GLN A 156 6.69 19.31 18.68
CA GLN A 156 7.27 19.84 19.92
C GLN A 156 6.81 19.13 21.21
N SER A 157 5.71 18.37 21.15
CA SER A 157 5.21 17.56 22.28
C SER A 157 6.06 16.32 22.57
N ILE A 158 6.95 15.94 21.65
CA ILE A 158 7.81 14.76 21.73
C ILE A 158 9.03 15.07 22.59
N GLN A 159 9.23 14.29 23.64
CA GLN A 159 10.28 14.56 24.65
C GLN A 159 11.46 13.59 24.54
N ASN A 160 11.25 12.41 23.94
CA ASN A 160 12.25 11.35 23.84
C ASN A 160 12.06 10.48 22.59
N GLU A 161 13.00 9.57 22.32
CA GLU A 161 12.96 8.69 21.14
C GLU A 161 11.85 7.64 21.20
N THR A 162 11.46 7.19 22.39
CA THR A 162 10.38 6.20 22.56
C THR A 162 9.04 6.78 22.10
N ASP A 163 8.79 8.06 22.39
CA ASP A 163 7.61 8.78 21.95
C ASP A 163 7.43 8.75 20.42
N ILE A 164 8.53 8.73 19.66
CA ILE A 164 8.52 8.66 18.18
C ILE A 164 7.89 7.34 17.69
N LEU A 165 8.10 6.26 18.44
CA LEU A 165 7.64 4.91 18.10
C LEU A 165 6.23 4.62 18.60
N THR A 166 5.79 5.28 19.67
CA THR A 166 4.55 4.92 20.37
C THR A 166 3.43 5.94 20.21
N ARG A 167 3.72 7.17 19.77
CA ARG A 167 2.71 8.24 19.67
C ARG A 167 2.26 8.48 18.24
N ASP A 168 0.94 8.56 18.09
CA ASP A 168 0.27 8.85 16.82
C ASP A 168 0.40 10.32 16.40
N ASP A 169 0.88 11.23 17.26
CA ASP A 169 1.02 12.66 17.01
C ASP A 169 2.48 13.12 16.92
N ALA A 170 3.41 12.18 16.75
CA ALA A 170 4.85 12.46 16.79
C ALA A 170 5.36 13.34 15.65
N PHE A 171 4.64 13.38 14.52
CA PHE A 171 5.11 14.01 13.30
C PHE A 171 4.18 15.14 12.83
N PRO A 172 4.72 16.12 12.07
CA PRO A 172 3.90 17.12 11.41
C PRO A 172 2.82 16.47 10.56
N THR A 173 1.57 16.83 10.84
CA THR A 173 0.38 16.31 10.13
C THR A 173 -0.26 17.43 9.32
N VAL A 174 -0.61 17.14 8.07
CA VAL A 174 -1.40 18.03 7.22
C VAL A 174 -2.70 17.32 6.84
N GLU A 175 -3.82 17.99 7.10
CA GLU A 175 -5.13 17.57 6.62
C GLU A 175 -5.42 18.19 5.25
N PHE A 176 -5.93 17.37 4.33
CA PHE A 176 -6.35 17.83 3.02
C PHE A 176 -7.86 17.72 2.82
N GLY A 177 -8.45 18.77 2.26
CA GLY A 177 -9.88 18.81 1.92
C GLY A 177 -10.28 17.78 0.86
N PHE A 178 -11.57 17.43 0.83
CA PHE A 178 -12.22 16.32 0.10
C PHE A 178 -12.08 16.26 -1.44
N GLU A 179 -11.27 17.13 -2.05
CA GLU A 179 -11.21 17.33 -3.50
C GLU A 179 -9.93 16.82 -4.16
N TYR A 180 -9.05 16.16 -3.40
CA TYR A 180 -7.70 15.90 -3.87
C TYR A 180 -7.33 14.43 -3.97
N PHE A 181 -6.79 14.08 -5.13
CA PHE A 181 -6.18 12.80 -5.44
C PHE A 181 -4.88 12.61 -4.64
N PHE A 182 -4.63 11.43 -4.08
CA PHE A 182 -3.42 11.14 -3.30
C PHE A 182 -2.09 11.52 -4.02
N PRO A 183 -1.90 11.26 -5.32
CA PRO A 183 -0.72 11.70 -6.07
C PRO A 183 -0.60 13.24 -6.17
N VAL A 184 -1.73 13.95 -6.23
CA VAL A 184 -1.77 15.42 -6.21
C VAL A 184 -1.38 15.94 -4.83
N MET A 185 -1.78 15.24 -3.77
CA MET A 185 -1.39 15.56 -2.39
C MET A 185 0.10 15.38 -2.18
N VAL A 186 0.64 14.23 -2.57
CA VAL A 186 2.09 13.97 -2.60
C VAL A 186 2.84 15.05 -3.39
N SER A 187 2.31 15.49 -4.55
CA SER A 187 2.92 16.56 -5.35
C SER A 187 2.86 17.95 -4.69
N LYS A 188 1.78 18.30 -3.98
CA LYS A 188 1.68 19.56 -3.24
C LYS A 188 2.57 19.57 -1.99
N CYS A 189 2.59 18.45 -1.27
CA CYS A 189 3.45 18.17 -0.12
C CYS A 189 4.94 18.29 -0.44
N TYR A 190 5.34 17.74 -1.60
CA TYR A 190 6.72 17.75 -2.07
C TYR A 190 7.22 19.17 -2.40
N LYS A 191 6.34 20.11 -2.75
CA LYS A 191 6.71 21.47 -3.14
C LYS A 191 6.80 22.43 -1.95
N HIS A 192 7.45 22.06 -0.85
CA HIS A 192 7.86 23.05 0.15
C HIS A 192 8.93 23.95 -0.45
N ILE A 193 8.48 24.98 -1.16
CA ILE A 193 9.29 25.95 -1.89
C ILE A 193 9.74 27.02 -0.89
N LEU A 194 11.05 27.20 -0.78
CA LEU A 194 11.69 28.29 -0.06
C LEU A 194 11.42 29.62 -0.80
N GLU A 195 11.65 30.75 -0.13
CA GLU A 195 11.38 32.09 -0.70
C GLU A 195 12.10 32.34 -2.05
N ASP A 196 13.18 31.62 -2.31
CA ASP A 196 13.98 31.68 -3.54
C ASP A 196 13.49 30.76 -4.68
N GLY A 197 12.39 30.03 -4.47
CA GLY A 197 11.83 29.11 -5.46
C GLY A 197 12.40 27.69 -5.43
N SER A 198 13.38 27.40 -4.58
CA SER A 198 13.98 26.07 -4.44
C SER A 198 13.21 25.17 -3.45
N THR A 199 13.29 23.84 -3.61
CA THR A 199 12.56 22.90 -2.73
C THR A 199 13.44 22.42 -1.59
N ALA A 200 13.04 22.64 -0.33
CA ALA A 200 13.82 22.25 0.85
C ALA A 200 13.99 20.73 1.04
N LEU A 201 13.16 19.92 0.38
CA LEU A 201 13.04 18.48 0.56
C LEU A 201 13.23 17.74 -0.77
N ASP A 202 13.79 16.54 -0.69
CA ASP A 202 13.79 15.55 -1.76
C ASP A 202 12.39 14.91 -1.91
N PRO A 203 12.09 14.31 -3.08
CA PRO A 203 10.84 13.58 -3.28
C PRO A 203 10.65 12.54 -2.18
N PRO A 204 9.39 12.26 -1.78
CA PRO A 204 9.12 11.18 -0.84
C PRO A 204 9.82 9.90 -1.29
N SER A 205 10.64 9.35 -0.40
CA SER A 205 11.50 8.19 -0.68
C SER A 205 10.84 6.88 -0.27
N ALA A 206 9.92 6.92 0.69
CA ALA A 206 9.13 5.78 1.16
C ALA A 206 7.85 6.22 1.89
N ILE A 207 6.89 5.32 2.07
CA ILE A 207 5.86 5.45 3.13
C ILE A 207 6.30 4.59 4.30
N SER A 208 6.18 5.13 5.51
CA SER A 208 6.44 4.44 6.77
C SER A 208 5.21 3.85 7.41
N HIS A 209 4.04 4.43 7.18
CA HIS A 209 2.86 3.97 7.87
C HIS A 209 1.60 4.31 7.09
N LEU A 210 0.61 3.42 7.14
CA LEU A 210 -0.70 3.64 6.56
C LEU A 210 -1.76 3.14 7.54
N THR A 211 -2.58 4.04 8.07
CA THR A 211 -3.69 3.72 8.98
C THR A 211 -4.99 4.36 8.51
N CYS A 212 -6.12 3.78 8.93
CA CYS A 212 -7.45 4.34 8.71
C CYS A 212 -7.95 4.90 10.05
N LEU A 213 -8.37 6.17 10.10
CA LEU A 213 -8.84 6.83 11.33
C LEU A 213 -10.38 6.90 11.40
N PRO A 214 -11.02 6.65 12.56
CA PRO A 214 -10.92 5.48 13.42
C PRO A 214 -12.15 4.54 13.31
N SER A 215 -12.00 3.34 13.89
CA SER A 215 -13.05 2.44 14.40
C SER A 215 -13.52 2.93 15.80
N PRO A 216 -14.81 2.85 16.20
CA PRO A 216 -15.88 2.04 15.62
C PRO A 216 -16.85 2.80 14.70
N ILE A 217 -17.60 1.98 13.96
CA ILE A 217 -18.55 2.26 12.87
C ILE A 217 -19.64 3.26 13.26
N GLU A 218 -19.46 4.56 13.03
CA GLU A 218 -20.58 5.52 13.05
C GLU A 218 -20.57 6.59 11.95
N SER A 219 -19.57 6.62 11.06
CA SER A 219 -19.54 7.63 9.99
C SER A 219 -19.03 7.09 8.65
N PHE A 220 -19.75 7.41 7.58
CA PHE A 220 -19.41 7.12 6.17
C PHE A 220 -18.18 7.91 5.65
N GLN A 221 -17.50 8.68 6.50
CA GLN A 221 -16.31 9.45 6.15
C GLN A 221 -15.07 8.84 6.81
N HIS A 222 -14.55 7.78 6.22
CA HIS A 222 -13.25 7.20 6.59
C HIS A 222 -12.12 8.06 6.03
N GLY A 223 -11.09 8.34 6.83
CA GLY A 223 -9.88 9.04 6.41
C GLY A 223 -8.65 8.13 6.41
N LEU A 224 -7.76 8.28 5.43
CA LEU A 224 -6.47 7.60 5.41
C LEU A 224 -5.42 8.49 6.06
N ARG A 225 -4.65 7.95 6.99
CA ARG A 225 -3.44 8.56 7.53
C ARG A 225 -2.23 7.87 6.93
N THR A 226 -1.42 8.62 6.19
CA THR A 226 -0.19 8.11 5.55
C THR A 226 1.02 8.83 6.12
N ARG A 227 2.03 8.09 6.57
CA ARG A 227 3.32 8.66 6.97
C ARG A 227 4.34 8.48 5.85
N ILE A 228 4.92 9.58 5.36
CA ILE A 228 5.87 9.60 4.24
C ILE A 228 7.26 10.01 4.73
N ILE A 229 8.31 9.35 4.25
CA ILE A 229 9.70 9.75 4.47
C ILE A 229 10.14 10.70 3.36
N CYS A 230 10.66 11.85 3.76
CA CYS A 230 11.35 12.79 2.88
C CYS A 230 12.76 13.06 3.43
N TYR A 231 13.74 13.22 2.55
CA TYR A 231 15.07 13.65 2.94
C TYR A 231 15.22 15.16 2.78
N GLN A 232 15.95 15.80 3.70
CA GLN A 232 16.31 17.20 3.52
C GLN A 232 17.42 17.36 2.48
N GLN A 233 17.25 18.29 1.53
CA GLN A 233 18.31 18.58 0.56
C GLN A 233 19.54 19.18 1.25
N LYS A 234 20.69 18.55 1.05
CA LYS A 234 21.96 18.93 1.71
C LYS A 234 22.48 20.33 1.33
N ASN A 235 21.97 20.96 0.28
CA ASN A 235 22.59 22.12 -0.37
C ASN A 235 21.89 23.48 -0.15
N LEU A 236 20.80 23.55 0.63
CA LEU A 236 19.96 24.77 0.68
C LEU A 236 20.23 25.73 1.85
N PHE A 237 21.10 25.35 2.78
CA PHE A 237 21.56 26.24 3.85
C PHE A 237 23.07 26.41 3.78
N LYS A 238 23.57 27.03 2.70
CA LYS A 238 24.82 27.78 2.84
C LYS A 238 24.47 29.03 3.64
N ILE A 239 24.75 28.98 4.95
CA ILE A 239 24.68 30.16 5.82
C ILE A 239 25.54 31.24 5.13
N PRO A 240 24.98 32.43 4.82
CA PRO A 240 25.80 33.53 4.34
C PRO A 240 26.83 33.85 5.43
N ASN A 241 28.10 33.93 5.05
CA ASN A 241 29.17 34.41 5.94
C ASN A 241 28.89 35.84 6.41
#